data_AF-A0AAE0D257-F1
#
_entry.id   AF-A0AAE0D257-F1
#
_cell.length_a   1.000
_cell.length_b   1.000
_cell.length_c   1.000
_cell.angle_alpha   90.00
_cell.angle_beta   90.00
_cell.angle_gamma   90.00
#
_symmetry.space_group_name_H-M   'P 1'
#
loop_
_entity.id
_entity.type
_entity.pdbx_description
1 polymer ?
#
loop_
_entity_poly.entity_id
_entity_poly.type
_entity_poly.pdbx_seq_one_letter_code
_entity_poly.pdbx_strand_id
1 'polypeptide(L)'
;MPLPPEIVDQIVDQYIFVARVETFHEVRDLVEWINFTGGRGSTAVFYGRDGEPYESTFFRSDLSLQALLPLRLVSHEWNHSVNRLFRRHLWWNIRLDDPGMIKRIAACCGDQNGSLSSSVRSLNLEDMFVGQNVDPNDIVLNSGYVDTLSSYGRRGLRADPQLHYDKTDEHSVIRRLFDSLDCIEQFTARVMGAHSRENLRANCYDMKGMNEFVMTIQHGLRATALSHLTDLSLLVPSTWHVGEITTVLSQDARNQLRRLRLVIVDETGPGGSDWQMISEDDNYNDGDFTDIAGTGYAPSNIQVDYPNREHQDALWEFVGSCQRLESLAIVVSHYQLDRLRWSPEPGYRGLIDLSLQRIWTNVQSILKLLAVAPVKETKLPPVARRISLDDVKVYGDGGNWDKVFVFLRTQCPDLELFRASQLTYFTSHVRHEHNNRPWENWNDIWTNDDEDNHDRHLLHMLDRKLGNRDGSEAYYSNYPVSTLGSDSEWGDDEDTEMGWTPDDGIHT
;
A
#
# COMPACT_ATOMS: atom_id res chain seq x y z
N MET A 1 -21.21 32.64 -22.55
CA MET A 1 -22.37 32.11 -21.79
C MET A 1 -21.84 30.81 -21.20
N PRO A 2 -21.73 30.71 -19.86
CA PRO A 2 -21.09 29.57 -19.23
C PRO A 2 -21.74 28.28 -19.68
N LEU A 3 -20.95 27.22 -19.85
CA LEU A 3 -21.54 25.89 -19.94
C LEU A 3 -22.32 25.66 -18.65
N PRO A 4 -23.60 25.31 -18.74
CA PRO A 4 -24.37 24.90 -17.57
C PRO A 4 -23.59 23.77 -16.88
N PRO A 5 -23.45 23.78 -15.54
CA PRO A 5 -22.82 22.70 -14.78
C PRO A 5 -23.29 21.31 -15.23
N GLU A 6 -24.55 21.22 -15.64
CA GLU A 6 -25.19 20.02 -16.14
C GLU A 6 -24.55 19.46 -17.42
N ILE A 7 -23.99 20.29 -18.31
CA ILE A 7 -23.26 19.81 -19.50
C ILE A 7 -21.86 19.33 -19.12
N VAL A 8 -21.23 19.99 -18.14
CA VAL A 8 -19.92 19.56 -17.62
C VAL A 8 -20.06 18.22 -16.92
N ASP A 9 -21.10 18.05 -16.11
CA ASP A 9 -21.44 16.81 -15.45
C ASP A 9 -21.80 15.73 -16.48
N GLN A 10 -22.56 16.02 -17.54
CA GLN A 10 -22.81 15.06 -18.63
C GLN A 10 -21.55 14.60 -19.38
N ILE A 11 -20.57 15.50 -19.57
CA ILE A 11 -19.28 15.12 -20.17
C ILE A 11 -18.52 14.21 -19.21
N VAL A 12 -18.48 14.54 -17.91
CA VAL A 12 -17.84 13.71 -16.88
C VAL A 12 -18.53 12.35 -16.76
N ASP A 13 -19.86 12.31 -16.79
CA ASP A 13 -20.69 11.12 -16.70
C ASP A 13 -20.41 10.15 -17.86
N GLN A 14 -20.02 10.66 -19.04
CA GLN A 14 -19.57 9.80 -20.16
C GLN A 14 -18.23 9.09 -19.89
N TYR A 15 -17.45 9.58 -18.92
CA TYR A 15 -16.19 8.98 -18.48
C TYR A 15 -16.28 8.34 -17.08
N ILE A 16 -17.45 8.38 -16.44
CA ILE A 16 -17.76 7.64 -15.23
C ILE A 16 -18.33 6.28 -15.65
N PHE A 17 -17.67 5.20 -15.23
CA PHE A 17 -18.26 3.88 -15.26
C PHE A 17 -18.82 3.56 -13.87
N VAL A 18 -20.03 3.02 -13.83
CA VAL A 18 -20.61 2.50 -12.60
C VAL A 18 -20.19 1.03 -12.54
N ALA A 19 -19.12 0.76 -11.79
CA ALA A 19 -18.70 -0.60 -11.53
C ALA A 19 -19.52 -1.16 -10.37
N ARG A 20 -19.84 -2.45 -10.42
CA ARG A 20 -20.23 -3.16 -9.20
C ARG A 20 -19.11 -2.91 -8.19
N VAL A 21 -19.44 -2.78 -6.91
CA VAL A 21 -18.38 -2.86 -5.89
C VAL A 21 -17.74 -4.23 -6.10
N GLU A 22 -16.61 -4.27 -6.81
CA GLU A 22 -15.90 -5.51 -7.04
C GLU A 22 -15.45 -5.99 -5.66
N THR A 23 -15.58 -7.30 -5.45
CA THR A 23 -14.93 -7.99 -4.35
C THR A 23 -13.45 -7.62 -4.39
N PHE A 24 -13.03 -6.69 -3.55
CA PHE A 24 -11.64 -6.26 -3.49
C PHE A 24 -10.81 -7.47 -3.08
N HIS A 25 -9.97 -7.95 -4.01
CA HIS A 25 -9.12 -9.11 -3.77
C HIS A 25 -7.80 -8.74 -3.11
N GLU A 26 -7.33 -7.49 -3.12
CA GLU A 26 -6.29 -6.94 -2.22
C GLU A 26 -6.28 -5.38 -2.26
N VAL A 27 -5.41 -4.72 -1.48
CA VAL A 27 -4.99 -3.32 -1.70
C VAL A 27 -3.55 -3.32 -2.24
N ARG A 28 -3.30 -4.15 -3.25
CA ARG A 28 -1.98 -4.41 -3.85
C ARG A 28 -1.57 -3.33 -4.82
N ASP A 29 -2.49 -2.64 -5.45
CA ASP A 29 -2.17 -1.60 -6.43
C ASP A 29 -2.70 -0.21 -6.08
N LEU A 30 -2.29 0.77 -6.90
CA LEU A 30 -2.67 2.17 -6.71
C LEU A 30 -4.18 2.38 -6.95
N VAL A 31 -4.78 1.60 -7.86
CA VAL A 31 -6.20 1.72 -8.18
C VAL A 31 -7.04 1.27 -6.99
N GLU A 32 -6.71 0.13 -6.42
CA GLU A 32 -7.33 -0.41 -5.21
C GLU A 32 -7.14 0.54 -4.03
N TRP A 33 -5.94 1.11 -3.84
CA TRP A 33 -5.70 2.10 -2.78
C TRP A 33 -6.58 3.35 -2.90
N ILE A 34 -6.72 3.87 -4.12
CA ILE A 34 -7.57 5.03 -4.38
C ILE A 34 -9.04 4.68 -4.11
N ASN A 35 -9.49 3.49 -4.48
CA ASN A 35 -10.87 3.06 -4.22
C ASN A 35 -11.09 2.86 -2.72
N PHE A 36 -10.15 2.21 -2.05
CA PHE A 36 -10.15 1.98 -0.60
C PHE A 36 -10.24 3.29 0.19
N THR A 37 -9.53 4.34 -0.21
CA THR A 37 -9.52 5.64 0.49
C THR A 37 -10.47 6.71 -0.08
N GLY A 38 -11.06 6.44 -1.25
CA GLY A 38 -11.77 7.40 -2.09
C GLY A 38 -13.21 7.71 -1.69
N GLY A 39 -13.80 6.95 -0.76
CA GLY A 39 -15.21 7.03 -0.36
C GLY A 39 -15.68 8.32 0.32
N ARG A 40 -14.95 9.44 0.22
CA ARG A 40 -15.20 10.65 1.03
C ARG A 40 -15.76 11.86 0.27
N GLY A 41 -16.10 11.75 -1.02
CA GLY A 41 -16.79 12.84 -1.72
C GLY A 41 -16.77 12.83 -3.26
N SER A 42 -16.23 11.79 -3.90
CA SER A 42 -16.15 11.68 -5.36
C SER A 42 -16.78 10.40 -5.94
N THR A 43 -17.10 9.43 -5.09
CA THR A 43 -17.81 8.20 -5.45
C THR A 43 -19.22 8.29 -4.86
N ALA A 44 -20.22 8.26 -5.73
CA ALA A 44 -21.59 8.02 -5.29
C ALA A 44 -21.82 6.51 -5.30
N VAL A 45 -22.27 6.00 -4.15
CA VAL A 45 -22.73 4.62 -4.02
C VAL A 45 -24.18 4.61 -4.48
N PHE A 46 -24.47 3.81 -5.49
CA PHE A 46 -25.82 3.65 -6.03
C PHE A 46 -26.27 2.21 -5.87
N TYR A 47 -27.56 2.04 -5.57
CA TYR A 47 -28.15 0.70 -5.52
C TYR A 47 -28.83 0.43 -6.86
N GLY A 48 -28.42 -0.66 -7.52
CA GLY A 48 -29.05 -1.13 -8.73
C GLY A 48 -30.49 -1.59 -8.48
N ARG A 49 -31.18 -1.95 -9.56
CA ARG A 49 -32.59 -2.38 -9.52
C ARG A 49 -32.83 -3.63 -8.65
N ASP A 50 -31.77 -4.40 -8.42
CA ASP A 50 -31.75 -5.63 -7.64
C ASP A 50 -31.17 -5.44 -6.21
N GLY A 51 -30.93 -4.20 -5.77
CA GLY A 51 -30.35 -3.89 -4.45
C GLY A 51 -28.82 -4.02 -4.36
N GLU A 52 -28.17 -4.30 -5.49
CA GLU A 52 -26.72 -4.40 -5.62
C GLU A 52 -26.01 -3.03 -5.43
N PRO A 53 -24.99 -2.90 -4.57
CA PRO A 53 -24.23 -1.68 -4.44
C PRO A 53 -23.25 -1.51 -5.62
N TYR A 54 -23.26 -0.31 -6.20
CA TYR A 54 -22.34 0.11 -7.25
C TYR A 54 -21.58 1.36 -6.79
N GLU A 55 -20.28 1.44 -7.10
CA GLU A 55 -19.50 2.65 -6.92
C GLU A 55 -19.17 3.28 -8.28
N SER A 56 -19.47 4.58 -8.42
CA SER A 56 -19.07 5.33 -9.60
C SER A 56 -17.54 5.49 -9.64
N THR A 57 -16.89 4.81 -10.58
CA THR A 57 -15.44 4.90 -10.78
C THR A 57 -15.13 5.57 -12.12
N PHE A 58 -14.19 6.52 -12.13
CA PHE A 58 -13.81 7.22 -13.36
C PHE A 58 -12.87 6.37 -14.23
N PHE A 59 -13.09 6.32 -15.55
CA PHE A 59 -12.26 5.56 -16.50
C PHE A 59 -10.88 6.22 -16.67
N ARG A 60 -9.82 5.54 -16.20
CA ARG A 60 -8.50 6.17 -15.92
C ARG A 60 -7.49 6.08 -17.08
N SER A 61 -7.66 5.16 -18.02
CA SER A 61 -6.58 4.74 -18.95
C SER A 61 -6.51 5.49 -20.28
N ASP A 62 -7.55 6.21 -20.69
CA ASP A 62 -7.71 6.59 -22.12
C ASP A 62 -7.76 8.10 -22.39
N LEU A 63 -7.56 8.96 -21.39
CA LEU A 63 -7.57 10.42 -21.58
C LEU A 63 -6.22 10.92 -22.12
N SER A 64 -6.13 10.98 -23.45
CA SER A 64 -4.98 11.60 -24.14
C SER A 64 -4.91 13.10 -23.85
N LEU A 65 -3.86 13.54 -23.15
CA LEU A 65 -3.55 14.96 -22.88
C LEU A 65 -3.57 15.82 -24.15
N GLN A 66 -3.14 15.27 -25.29
CA GLN A 66 -3.15 15.96 -26.58
C GLN A 66 -4.54 16.14 -27.17
N ALA A 67 -5.50 15.24 -26.90
CA ALA A 67 -6.88 15.41 -27.33
C ALA A 67 -7.55 16.59 -26.61
N LEU A 68 -7.06 16.93 -25.42
CA LEU A 68 -7.66 17.94 -24.56
C LEU A 68 -7.01 19.34 -24.68
N LEU A 69 -5.77 19.42 -25.17
CA LEU A 69 -5.07 20.69 -25.43
C LEU A 69 -5.82 21.61 -26.41
N PRO A 70 -6.35 21.13 -27.56
CA PRO A 70 -7.13 21.96 -28.48
C PRO A 70 -8.42 22.49 -27.86
N LEU A 71 -8.98 21.77 -26.89
CA LEU A 71 -10.22 22.21 -26.23
C LEU A 71 -9.97 23.50 -25.44
N ARG A 72 -8.80 23.72 -24.81
CA ARG A 72 -8.56 24.92 -23.96
C ARG A 72 -8.63 26.27 -24.69
N LEU A 73 -8.48 26.27 -26.02
CA LEU A 73 -8.32 27.49 -26.82
C LEU A 73 -9.65 28.10 -27.31
N VAL A 74 -10.80 27.53 -26.92
CA VAL A 74 -12.10 27.94 -27.46
C VAL A 74 -12.62 29.23 -26.82
N SER A 75 -12.45 29.41 -25.49
CA SER A 75 -12.78 30.65 -24.78
C SER A 75 -12.22 30.64 -23.34
N HIS A 76 -12.16 31.80 -22.68
CA HIS A 76 -11.74 31.89 -21.27
C HIS A 76 -12.66 31.10 -20.33
N GLU A 77 -13.98 31.08 -20.62
CA GLU A 77 -14.99 30.33 -19.85
C GLU A 77 -14.83 28.82 -20.05
N TRP A 78 -14.53 28.39 -21.28
CA TRP A 78 -14.26 27.00 -21.61
C TRP A 78 -12.96 26.53 -20.94
N ASN A 79 -11.90 27.33 -21.02
CA ASN A 79 -10.62 27.05 -20.36
C ASN A 79 -10.81 26.89 -18.85
N HIS A 80 -11.61 27.74 -18.20
CA HIS A 80 -11.93 27.60 -16.78
C HIS A 80 -12.66 26.29 -16.45
N SER A 81 -13.65 25.90 -17.26
CA SER A 81 -14.43 24.67 -17.05
C SER A 81 -13.58 23.41 -17.25
N VAL A 82 -12.74 23.41 -18.30
CA VAL A 82 -11.77 22.35 -18.59
C VAL A 82 -10.70 22.26 -17.50
N ASN A 83 -10.21 23.37 -16.97
CA ASN A 83 -9.26 23.36 -15.85
C ASN A 83 -9.91 22.80 -14.57
N ARG A 84 -11.19 23.09 -14.32
CA ARG A 84 -11.93 22.50 -13.19
C ARG A 84 -12.08 20.99 -13.33
N LEU A 85 -12.33 20.49 -14.54
CA LEU A 85 -12.34 19.06 -14.85
C LEU A 85 -10.98 18.41 -14.62
N PHE A 86 -9.91 19.03 -15.14
CA PHE A 86 -8.54 18.52 -14.98
C PHE A 86 -8.11 18.44 -13.52
N ARG A 87 -8.41 19.48 -12.73
CA ARG A 87 -8.09 19.50 -11.29
C ARG A 87 -8.71 18.36 -10.50
N ARG A 88 -9.86 17.86 -10.95
CA ARG A 88 -10.67 16.91 -10.20
C ARG A 88 -10.34 15.45 -10.55
N HIS A 89 -9.75 15.20 -11.73
CA HIS A 89 -9.68 13.84 -12.28
C HIS A 89 -8.39 13.49 -13.03
N LEU A 90 -7.45 14.42 -13.26
CA LEU A 90 -6.34 14.18 -14.18
C LEU A 90 -5.05 13.83 -13.44
N TRP A 91 -4.57 12.60 -13.71
CA TRP A 91 -3.30 12.05 -13.24
C TRP A 91 -2.28 12.12 -14.38
N TRP A 92 -1.16 12.79 -14.16
CA TRP A 92 -0.04 12.67 -15.09
C TRP A 92 0.71 11.39 -14.77
N ASN A 93 0.35 10.31 -15.45
CA ASN A 93 1.19 9.12 -15.46
C ASN A 93 2.35 9.38 -16.41
N ILE A 94 3.59 9.32 -15.92
CA ILE A 94 4.80 9.54 -16.70
C ILE A 94 5.62 8.28 -16.61
N ARG A 95 5.80 7.65 -17.77
CA ARG A 95 6.66 6.49 -17.93
C ARG A 95 8.06 6.94 -18.33
N LEU A 96 9.03 6.64 -17.47
CA LEU A 96 10.44 6.99 -17.65
C LEU A 96 11.09 6.30 -18.87
N ASP A 97 10.45 5.28 -19.43
CA ASP A 97 10.84 4.53 -20.62
C ASP A 97 10.09 4.94 -21.91
N ASP A 98 9.18 5.93 -21.84
CA ASP A 98 8.55 6.51 -23.03
C ASP A 98 9.09 7.94 -23.28
N PRO A 99 10.24 8.08 -23.98
CA PRO A 99 10.78 9.37 -24.39
C PRO A 99 9.78 10.23 -25.16
N GLY A 100 8.84 9.61 -25.87
CA GLY A 100 7.77 10.29 -26.58
C GLY A 100 6.79 10.94 -25.62
N MET A 101 6.37 10.23 -24.56
CA MET A 101 5.54 10.78 -23.49
C MET A 101 6.26 11.89 -22.72
N ILE A 102 7.51 11.68 -22.34
CA ILE A 102 8.31 12.67 -21.58
C ILE A 102 8.45 13.97 -22.39
N LYS A 103 8.81 13.88 -23.68
CA LYS A 103 8.90 15.04 -24.57
C LYS A 103 7.54 15.73 -24.75
N ARG A 104 6.45 14.95 -24.88
CA ARG A 104 5.09 15.49 -24.97
C ARG A 104 4.70 16.28 -23.73
N ILE A 105 4.94 15.73 -22.54
CA ILE A 105 4.62 16.37 -21.26
C ILE A 105 5.45 17.63 -21.05
N ALA A 106 6.75 17.58 -21.35
CA ALA A 106 7.63 18.75 -21.27
C ALA A 106 7.17 19.90 -22.18
N ALA A 107 6.72 19.58 -23.40
CA ALA A 107 6.15 20.57 -24.31
C ALA A 107 4.86 21.21 -23.75
N CYS A 108 4.05 20.44 -23.03
CA CYS A 108 2.81 20.93 -22.42
C CYS A 108 3.05 21.88 -21.23
N CYS A 109 4.16 21.75 -20.51
CA CYS A 109 4.53 22.64 -19.42
C CYS A 109 5.28 23.91 -19.88
N GLY A 110 6.00 23.82 -20.99
CA GLY A 110 6.83 24.92 -21.52
C GLY A 110 6.08 25.94 -22.38
N ASP A 111 4.79 25.72 -22.69
CA ASP A 111 4.02 26.62 -23.56
C ASP A 111 3.58 27.89 -22.82
N GLN A 112 4.11 29.04 -23.25
CA GLN A 112 3.83 30.36 -22.69
C GLN A 112 2.38 30.82 -22.90
N ASN A 113 1.65 30.21 -23.85
CA ASN A 113 0.28 30.62 -24.20
C ASN A 113 -0.82 29.74 -23.56
N GLY A 114 -0.45 28.77 -22.70
CA GLY A 114 -1.43 27.88 -22.09
C GLY A 114 -0.85 26.68 -21.35
N SER A 115 0.14 26.86 -20.49
CA SER A 115 0.74 25.77 -19.69
C SER A 115 -0.31 24.98 -18.88
N LEU A 116 -0.12 23.66 -18.79
CA LEU A 116 -0.93 22.78 -17.95
C LEU A 116 -0.44 22.74 -16.49
N SER A 117 0.67 23.40 -16.16
CA SER A 117 1.32 23.39 -14.84
C SER A 117 0.39 23.62 -13.65
N SER A 118 -0.55 24.55 -13.80
CA SER A 118 -1.48 24.98 -12.75
C SER A 118 -2.70 24.09 -12.58
N SER A 119 -2.91 23.13 -13.49
CA SER A 119 -4.10 22.27 -13.53
C SER A 119 -3.81 20.83 -13.12
N VAL A 120 -2.54 20.43 -13.10
CA VAL A 120 -2.10 19.11 -12.62
C VAL A 120 -2.09 19.12 -11.10
N ARG A 121 -2.83 18.20 -10.47
CA ARG A 121 -2.82 17.96 -9.02
C ARG A 121 -2.26 16.61 -8.63
N SER A 122 -2.28 15.65 -9.55
CA SER A 122 -1.79 14.30 -9.32
C SER A 122 -0.71 13.93 -10.35
N LEU A 123 0.43 13.46 -9.86
CA LEU A 123 1.58 13.05 -10.66
C LEU A 123 2.00 11.63 -10.26
N ASN A 124 2.11 10.75 -11.24
CA ASN A 124 2.58 9.38 -11.08
C ASN A 124 3.81 9.17 -11.96
N LEU A 125 4.93 8.79 -11.37
CA LEU A 125 6.16 8.42 -12.07
C LEU A 125 6.31 6.90 -12.03
N GLU A 126 6.29 6.28 -13.20
CA GLU A 126 6.53 4.85 -13.40
C GLU A 126 7.92 4.66 -14.00
N ASP A 127 8.77 3.86 -13.35
CA ASP A 127 10.07 3.47 -13.91
C ASP A 127 10.21 1.97 -14.12
N MET A 128 11.02 1.66 -15.12
CA MET A 128 11.21 0.39 -15.81
C MET A 128 12.50 -0.33 -15.39
N PHE A 129 12.99 -0.15 -14.17
CA PHE A 129 14.12 -0.94 -13.66
C PHE A 129 13.63 -2.36 -13.33
N VAL A 130 13.29 -3.13 -14.38
CA VAL A 130 13.10 -4.56 -14.26
C VAL A 130 14.46 -5.13 -13.92
N GLY A 131 14.59 -5.74 -12.75
CA GLY A 131 15.85 -6.35 -12.40
C GLY A 131 16.18 -7.43 -13.44
N GLN A 132 17.39 -7.45 -13.97
CA GLN A 132 17.76 -8.50 -14.92
C GLN A 132 17.91 -9.81 -14.16
N ASN A 133 17.54 -10.94 -14.77
CA ASN A 133 17.83 -12.25 -14.18
C ASN A 133 19.35 -12.42 -14.16
N VAL A 134 19.95 -12.31 -12.99
CA VAL A 134 21.39 -12.48 -12.81
C VAL A 134 21.64 -13.92 -12.30
N ASP A 135 22.67 -14.56 -12.85
CA ASP A 135 23.06 -15.91 -12.44
C ASP A 135 23.69 -15.87 -11.03
N PRO A 136 23.49 -16.87 -10.15
CA PRO A 136 24.09 -16.93 -8.82
C PRO A 136 25.60 -16.70 -8.79
N ASN A 137 26.32 -17.04 -9.86
CA ASN A 137 27.77 -16.81 -9.96
C ASN A 137 28.16 -15.33 -10.11
N ASP A 138 27.20 -14.48 -10.49
CA ASP A 138 27.39 -13.05 -10.74
C ASP A 138 26.90 -12.16 -9.58
N ILE A 139 26.18 -12.73 -8.59
CA ILE A 139 25.79 -12.01 -7.37
C ILE A 139 26.95 -12.09 -6.36
N VAL A 140 27.68 -10.98 -6.23
CA VAL A 140 28.75 -10.86 -5.24
C VAL A 140 28.11 -10.71 -3.86
N LEU A 141 27.96 -11.81 -3.13
CA LEU A 141 27.56 -11.81 -1.72
C LEU A 141 28.73 -11.24 -0.90
N ASN A 142 28.68 -9.94 -0.63
CA ASN A 142 29.78 -9.20 -0.04
C ASN A 142 29.56 -9.00 1.47
N SER A 143 29.57 -10.08 2.24
CA SER A 143 29.85 -10.05 3.68
C SER A 143 30.05 -11.48 4.19
N GLY A 144 30.65 -11.66 5.37
CA GLY A 144 30.87 -12.96 6.03
C GLY A 144 29.60 -13.78 6.35
N TYR A 145 28.48 -13.50 5.67
CA TYR A 145 27.23 -14.27 5.68
C TYR A 145 27.34 -15.59 4.89
N VAL A 146 28.32 -15.71 3.98
CA VAL A 146 28.49 -16.89 3.08
C VAL A 146 29.93 -17.42 3.10
N ASP A 147 30.56 -17.49 4.27
CA ASP A 147 31.87 -18.15 4.39
C ASP A 147 31.76 -19.70 4.49
N THR A 148 30.56 -20.28 4.42
CA THR A 148 30.34 -21.73 4.56
C THR A 148 29.76 -22.46 3.35
N LEU A 149 29.44 -21.80 2.22
CA LEU A 149 29.15 -22.50 0.96
C LEU A 149 30.46 -22.88 0.24
N SER A 150 31.25 -23.71 0.92
CA SER A 150 32.50 -24.26 0.39
C SER A 150 32.24 -25.19 -0.80
N SER A 151 33.12 -25.07 -1.81
CA SER A 151 33.47 -26.12 -2.80
C SER A 151 32.68 -26.29 -4.11
N TYR A 152 32.13 -25.24 -4.71
CA TYR A 152 31.91 -25.24 -6.17
C TYR A 152 32.63 -24.07 -6.87
N GLY A 153 33.36 -24.43 -7.92
CA GLY A 153 34.51 -23.68 -8.43
C GLY A 153 34.23 -22.26 -8.89
N ARG A 154 35.17 -21.36 -8.56
CA ARG A 154 35.39 -20.07 -9.22
C ARG A 154 35.29 -20.21 -10.74
N ARG A 155 34.15 -19.85 -11.32
CA ARG A 155 34.02 -19.53 -12.74
C ARG A 155 33.08 -18.35 -12.90
N GLY A 156 33.61 -17.27 -13.48
CA GLY A 156 32.82 -16.22 -14.10
C GLY A 156 32.64 -14.95 -13.27
N LEU A 157 33.73 -14.23 -13.00
CA LEU A 157 33.63 -12.78 -12.78
C LEU A 157 33.15 -12.14 -14.09
N ARG A 158 31.86 -11.82 -14.19
CA ARG A 158 31.45 -10.65 -15.00
C ARG A 158 31.28 -9.45 -14.09
N ALA A 159 32.43 -8.86 -13.75
CA ALA A 159 32.53 -7.42 -13.66
C ALA A 159 32.34 -6.84 -15.07
N ASP A 160 31.13 -6.86 -15.61
CA ASP A 160 30.77 -5.98 -16.73
C ASP A 160 29.91 -4.84 -16.17
N PRO A 161 30.54 -3.74 -15.71
CA PRO A 161 29.88 -2.60 -15.04
C PRO A 161 29.06 -1.72 -16.00
N GLN A 162 28.54 -2.27 -17.10
CA GLN A 162 27.90 -1.55 -18.21
C GLN A 162 26.42 -1.88 -18.42
N LEU A 163 25.70 -2.27 -17.37
CA LEU A 163 24.24 -2.30 -17.41
C LEU A 163 23.62 -1.10 -16.71
N HIS A 164 24.31 0.04 -16.83
CA HIS A 164 23.68 1.32 -16.53
C HIS A 164 22.85 1.74 -17.74
N TYR A 165 21.54 1.73 -17.58
CA TYR A 165 20.66 2.36 -18.56
C TYR A 165 20.68 3.87 -18.27
N ASP A 166 21.60 4.58 -18.91
CA ASP A 166 21.72 6.03 -18.77
C ASP A 166 20.43 6.70 -19.26
N LYS A 167 19.65 7.20 -18.29
CA LYS A 167 18.42 7.97 -18.50
C LYS A 167 18.60 9.42 -18.08
N THR A 168 19.83 9.94 -18.13
CA THR A 168 20.18 11.29 -17.64
C THR A 168 19.31 12.37 -18.31
N ASP A 169 19.02 12.23 -19.60
CA ASP A 169 18.18 13.18 -20.35
C ASP A 169 16.74 13.16 -19.86
N GLU A 170 16.17 11.98 -19.65
CA GLU A 170 14.81 11.77 -19.11
C GLU A 170 14.70 12.33 -17.69
N HIS A 171 15.66 12.01 -16.82
CA HIS A 171 15.73 12.57 -15.47
C HIS A 171 15.83 14.10 -15.51
N SER A 172 16.60 14.67 -16.43
CA SER A 172 16.73 16.12 -16.60
C SER A 172 15.46 16.79 -17.11
N VAL A 173 14.66 16.10 -17.93
CA VAL A 173 13.34 16.59 -18.34
C VAL A 173 12.36 16.56 -17.16
N ILE A 174 12.37 15.50 -16.36
CA ILE A 174 11.48 15.37 -15.20
C ILE A 174 11.79 16.39 -14.11
N ARG A 175 13.08 16.68 -13.86
CA ARG A 175 13.46 17.76 -12.93
C ARG A 175 12.92 19.11 -13.39
N ARG A 176 13.08 19.44 -14.67
CA ARG A 176 12.47 20.66 -15.25
C ARG A 176 10.96 20.66 -15.18
N LEU A 177 10.33 19.49 -15.31
CA LEU A 177 8.90 19.35 -15.12
C LEU A 177 8.51 19.71 -13.67
N PHE A 178 9.18 19.15 -12.66
CA PHE A 178 8.94 19.50 -11.26
C PHE A 178 9.06 21.00 -11.00
N ASP A 179 10.07 21.64 -11.58
CA ASP A 179 10.29 23.08 -11.47
C ASP A 179 9.20 23.93 -12.16
N SER A 180 8.51 23.35 -13.14
CA SER A 180 7.44 24.01 -13.90
C SER A 180 6.04 23.82 -13.33
N LEU A 181 5.84 22.86 -12.42
CA LEU A 181 4.55 22.56 -11.82
C LEU A 181 4.24 23.57 -10.70
N ASP A 182 2.96 23.90 -10.50
CA ASP A 182 2.59 24.92 -9.52
C ASP A 182 2.13 24.33 -8.18
N CYS A 183 1.35 23.26 -8.21
CA CYS A 183 0.82 22.65 -6.98
C CYS A 183 0.35 21.21 -7.24
N ILE A 184 1.03 20.27 -6.58
CA ILE A 184 0.80 18.83 -6.61
C ILE A 184 0.30 18.40 -5.24
N GLU A 185 -0.87 17.79 -5.21
CA GLU A 185 -1.55 17.28 -4.01
C GLU A 185 -1.32 15.78 -3.86
N GLN A 186 -1.14 15.06 -4.98
CA GLN A 186 -0.92 13.61 -5.00
C GLN A 186 0.33 13.26 -5.80
N PHE A 187 1.21 12.46 -5.21
CA PHE A 187 2.43 12.03 -5.86
C PHE A 187 2.65 10.53 -5.67
N THR A 188 2.87 9.84 -6.78
CA THR A 188 3.26 8.43 -6.80
C THR A 188 4.61 8.27 -7.49
N ALA A 189 5.50 7.49 -6.90
CA ALA A 189 6.74 7.06 -7.53
C ALA A 189 6.83 5.54 -7.44
N ARG A 190 7.02 4.89 -8.59
CA ARG A 190 7.02 3.43 -8.71
C ARG A 190 8.29 2.91 -9.36
N VAL A 191 8.93 1.99 -8.66
CA VAL A 191 9.99 1.11 -9.18
C VAL A 191 9.39 -0.27 -9.45
N MET A 192 9.90 -0.98 -10.46
CA MET A 192 9.53 -2.38 -10.70
C MET A 192 10.07 -3.30 -9.59
N GLY A 193 9.28 -4.31 -9.26
CA GLY A 193 9.69 -5.33 -8.30
C GLY A 193 10.77 -6.25 -8.83
N ALA A 194 11.48 -6.86 -7.89
CA ALA A 194 12.42 -7.94 -8.13
C ALA A 194 11.90 -9.20 -7.44
N HIS A 195 12.07 -10.33 -8.10
CA HIS A 195 11.66 -11.62 -7.57
C HIS A 195 12.81 -12.62 -7.68
N SER A 196 12.83 -13.59 -6.76
CA SER A 196 13.75 -14.72 -6.87
C SER A 196 13.08 -15.85 -7.63
N ARG A 197 13.91 -16.68 -8.25
CA ARG A 197 13.51 -17.94 -8.86
C ARG A 197 14.30 -19.06 -8.20
N GLU A 198 13.78 -20.27 -8.32
CA GLU A 198 14.49 -21.49 -7.93
C GLU A 198 15.90 -21.55 -8.53
N ASN A 199 16.80 -22.27 -7.86
CA ASN A 199 18.22 -22.40 -8.20
C ASN A 199 19.03 -21.11 -8.00
N LEU A 200 18.76 -20.38 -6.90
CA LEU A 200 19.56 -19.24 -6.47
C LEU A 200 19.64 -18.11 -7.51
N ARG A 201 18.56 -17.84 -8.23
CA ARG A 201 18.49 -16.76 -9.20
C ARG A 201 17.64 -15.62 -8.68
N ALA A 202 18.05 -14.39 -8.96
CA ALA A 202 17.33 -13.19 -8.56
C ALA A 202 17.35 -12.12 -9.66
N ASN A 203 16.32 -11.29 -9.67
CA ASN A 203 16.34 -10.04 -10.42
C ASN A 203 17.24 -9.02 -9.69
N CYS A 204 18.18 -8.39 -10.38
CA CYS A 204 19.06 -7.35 -9.81
C CYS A 204 18.86 -5.99 -10.46
N TYR A 205 18.99 -4.93 -9.67
CA TYR A 205 18.76 -3.54 -10.08
C TYR A 205 20.01 -2.90 -10.69
N ASP A 206 19.81 -1.97 -11.63
CA ASP A 206 20.85 -1.00 -12.01
C ASP A 206 21.04 0.00 -10.87
N MET A 207 22.07 -0.21 -10.03
CA MET A 207 22.32 0.63 -8.86
C MET A 207 22.60 2.09 -9.22
N LYS A 208 23.18 2.37 -10.40
CA LYS A 208 23.43 3.74 -10.85
C LYS A 208 22.14 4.42 -11.27
N GLY A 209 21.33 3.75 -12.10
CA GLY A 209 20.00 4.21 -12.46
C GLY A 209 19.10 4.38 -11.23
N MET A 210 19.25 3.51 -10.23
CA MET A 210 18.50 3.63 -8.99
C MET A 210 18.87 4.89 -8.19
N ASN A 211 20.16 5.20 -8.10
CA ASN A 211 20.62 6.45 -7.50
C ASN A 211 20.10 7.68 -8.28
N GLU A 212 20.11 7.65 -9.62
CA GLU A 212 19.56 8.72 -10.45
C GLU A 212 18.06 8.94 -10.24
N PHE A 213 17.31 7.85 -10.10
CA PHE A 213 15.89 7.89 -9.73
C PHE A 213 15.72 8.50 -8.34
N VAL A 214 16.41 8.02 -7.31
CA VAL A 214 16.32 8.57 -5.95
C VAL A 214 16.61 10.06 -5.96
N MET A 215 17.69 10.50 -6.62
CA MET A 215 18.05 11.92 -6.75
C MET A 215 16.98 12.74 -7.48
N THR A 216 16.31 12.15 -8.47
CA THR A 216 15.22 12.81 -9.22
C THR A 216 13.95 12.95 -8.39
N ILE A 217 13.57 11.92 -7.63
CA ILE A 217 12.44 11.99 -6.70
C ILE A 217 12.74 12.99 -5.58
N GLN A 218 13.96 12.95 -5.02
CA GLN A 218 14.40 13.91 -4.02
C GLN A 218 14.41 15.35 -4.54
N HIS A 219 14.71 15.57 -5.83
CA HIS A 219 14.56 16.90 -6.46
C HIS A 219 13.09 17.31 -6.47
N GLY A 220 12.20 16.44 -6.93
CA GLY A 220 10.76 16.69 -6.96
C GLY A 220 10.17 16.99 -5.58
N LEU A 221 10.48 16.20 -4.56
CA LEU A 221 10.00 16.42 -3.19
C LEU A 221 10.49 17.73 -2.56
N ARG A 222 11.57 18.34 -3.08
CA ARG A 222 12.03 19.68 -2.70
C ARG A 222 11.40 20.80 -3.51
N ALA A 223 10.78 20.49 -4.65
CA ALA A 223 10.19 21.49 -5.53
C ALA A 223 8.97 22.15 -4.87
N THR A 224 8.78 23.44 -5.15
CA THR A 224 7.68 24.24 -4.57
C THR A 224 6.31 23.62 -4.86
N ALA A 225 6.14 22.99 -6.03
CA ALA A 225 4.89 22.33 -6.40
C ALA A 225 4.45 21.27 -5.40
N LEU A 226 5.39 20.50 -4.84
CA LEU A 226 5.12 19.41 -3.90
C LEU A 226 5.02 19.90 -2.44
N SER A 227 5.12 21.21 -2.18
CA SER A 227 4.85 21.76 -0.84
C SER A 227 3.39 21.63 -0.40
N HIS A 228 2.50 21.30 -1.34
CA HIS A 228 1.06 21.07 -1.15
C HIS A 228 0.68 19.59 -1.06
N LEU A 229 1.67 18.70 -0.98
CA LEU A 229 1.46 17.26 -1.04
C LEU A 229 0.65 16.77 0.16
N THR A 230 -0.49 16.13 -0.11
CA THR A 230 -1.34 15.48 0.89
C THR A 230 -1.33 13.96 0.76
N ASP A 231 -1.14 13.44 -0.45
CA ASP A 231 -1.18 12.00 -0.73
C ASP A 231 0.15 11.55 -1.35
N LEU A 232 0.88 10.67 -0.66
CA LEU A 232 2.15 10.12 -1.12
C LEU A 232 2.07 8.59 -1.27
N SER A 233 2.44 8.08 -2.44
CA SER A 233 2.64 6.64 -2.66
C SER A 233 4.05 6.35 -3.17
N LEU A 234 4.79 5.51 -2.45
CA LEU A 234 6.12 5.07 -2.84
C LEU A 234 6.13 3.55 -2.98
N LEU A 235 6.52 3.07 -4.16
CA LEU A 235 6.80 1.66 -4.43
C LEU A 235 8.30 1.56 -4.72
N VAL A 236 9.07 1.11 -3.72
CA VAL A 236 10.54 1.20 -3.74
C VAL A 236 11.18 -0.14 -3.37
N PRO A 237 12.43 -0.42 -3.79
CA PRO A 237 13.02 -1.74 -3.62
C PRO A 237 13.30 -2.11 -2.16
N SER A 238 13.61 -1.15 -1.28
CA SER A 238 13.89 -1.47 0.12
C SER A 238 13.45 -0.40 1.10
N THR A 239 13.34 -0.77 2.37
CA THR A 239 13.01 0.16 3.47
C THR A 239 14.07 1.26 3.60
N TRP A 240 15.33 0.97 3.27
CA TRP A 240 16.39 1.98 3.19
C TRP A 240 16.04 3.09 2.19
N HIS A 241 15.54 2.72 1.00
CA HIS A 241 15.12 3.69 -0.02
C HIS A 241 13.95 4.57 0.44
N VAL A 242 13.04 4.05 1.27
CA VAL A 242 11.99 4.89 1.90
C VAL A 242 12.64 6.00 2.72
N GLY A 243 13.60 5.65 3.58
CA GLY A 243 14.36 6.62 4.37
C GLY A 243 15.06 7.65 3.48
N GLU A 244 15.88 7.19 2.54
CA GLU A 244 16.66 8.04 1.65
C GLU A 244 15.81 9.03 0.86
N ILE A 245 14.74 8.56 0.22
CA ILE A 245 13.85 9.41 -0.58
C ILE A 245 13.16 10.45 0.30
N THR A 246 12.75 10.08 1.51
CA THR A 246 11.91 10.93 2.37
C THR A 246 12.73 11.84 3.30
N THR A 247 14.06 11.66 3.38
CA THR A 247 14.96 12.56 4.13
C THR A 247 14.82 14.03 3.74
N VAL A 248 14.41 14.30 2.50
CA VAL A 248 14.35 15.65 1.93
C VAL A 248 13.04 16.38 2.25
N LEU A 249 12.02 15.64 2.71
CA LEU A 249 10.74 16.22 3.11
C LEU A 249 10.91 16.96 4.43
N SER A 250 10.57 18.25 4.43
CA SER A 250 10.49 19.04 5.65
C SER A 250 9.42 18.49 6.60
N GLN A 251 9.52 18.81 7.89
CA GLN A 251 8.49 18.42 8.85
C GLN A 251 7.13 19.03 8.50
N ASP A 252 7.10 20.23 7.92
CA ASP A 252 5.86 20.85 7.45
C ASP A 252 5.20 20.05 6.33
N ALA A 253 5.99 19.52 5.38
CA ALA A 253 5.47 18.65 4.33
C ALA A 253 4.96 17.32 4.90
N ARG A 254 5.72 16.70 5.82
CA ARG A 254 5.31 15.47 6.51
C ARG A 254 4.01 15.65 7.31
N ASN A 255 3.83 16.81 7.92
CA ASN A 255 2.59 17.19 8.62
C ASN A 255 1.43 17.50 7.65
N GLN A 256 1.68 17.77 6.37
CA GLN A 256 0.58 17.95 5.41
C GLN A 256 0.03 16.63 4.88
N LEU A 257 0.83 15.55 4.95
CA LEU A 257 0.41 14.24 4.50
C LEU A 257 -0.81 13.74 5.28
N ARG A 258 -1.85 13.40 4.51
CA ARG A 258 -3.10 12.77 4.96
C ARG A 258 -3.15 11.31 4.56
N ARG A 259 -2.61 10.96 3.39
CA ARG A 259 -2.62 9.58 2.88
C ARG A 259 -1.21 9.15 2.55
N LEU A 260 -0.81 8.00 3.08
CA LEU A 260 0.50 7.43 2.85
C LEU A 260 0.38 5.97 2.45
N ARG A 261 0.99 5.61 1.32
CA ARG A 261 1.12 4.24 0.85
C ARG A 261 2.58 3.89 0.58
N LEU A 262 3.09 2.91 1.31
CA LEU A 262 4.46 2.41 1.15
C LEU A 262 4.41 0.94 0.73
N VAL A 263 5.08 0.63 -0.38
CA VAL A 263 5.20 -0.74 -0.89
C VAL A 263 6.68 -1.04 -1.10
N ILE A 264 7.15 -2.13 -0.48
CA ILE A 264 8.48 -2.66 -0.77
C ILE A 264 8.35 -3.72 -1.85
N VAL A 265 8.89 -3.44 -3.03
CA VAL A 265 8.65 -4.24 -4.24
C VAL A 265 9.70 -5.31 -4.49
N ASP A 266 10.81 -5.30 -3.74
CA ASP A 266 11.82 -6.34 -3.83
C ASP A 266 11.46 -7.50 -2.90
N GLU A 267 10.98 -8.58 -3.50
CA GLU A 267 10.60 -9.82 -2.83
C GLU A 267 11.68 -10.90 -2.98
N THR A 268 12.92 -10.50 -3.26
CA THR A 268 14.03 -11.44 -3.39
C THR A 268 14.61 -11.87 -2.04
N GLY A 269 15.22 -13.05 -2.04
CA GLY A 269 15.93 -13.59 -0.88
C GLY A 269 15.01 -14.18 0.20
N PRO A 270 15.57 -14.72 1.29
CA PRO A 270 14.81 -15.45 2.30
C PRO A 270 13.65 -14.65 2.92
N GLY A 271 12.43 -15.21 2.82
CA GLY A 271 11.20 -14.57 3.34
C GLY A 271 10.68 -13.41 2.48
N GLY A 272 11.25 -13.21 1.28
CA GLY A 272 10.91 -12.13 0.36
C GLY A 272 9.57 -12.32 -0.33
N SER A 273 9.32 -13.49 -0.94
CA SER A 273 8.04 -13.83 -1.58
C SER A 273 7.32 -14.94 -0.83
N ASP A 274 5.99 -14.88 -0.83
CA ASP A 274 5.06 -15.84 -0.23
C ASP A 274 5.23 -17.24 -0.83
N TRP A 275 5.63 -17.32 -2.11
CA TRP A 275 5.99 -18.58 -2.80
C TRP A 275 7.23 -19.27 -2.24
N GLN A 276 8.06 -18.56 -1.48
CA GLN A 276 9.31 -19.09 -0.91
C GLN A 276 9.08 -19.71 0.47
N MET A 277 7.86 -19.62 1.02
CA MET A 277 7.44 -20.22 2.29
C MET A 277 7.13 -21.72 2.17
N ILE A 278 7.91 -22.45 1.37
CA ILE A 278 7.69 -23.89 1.15
C ILE A 278 8.17 -24.66 2.38
N SER A 279 7.27 -25.39 3.04
CA SER A 279 7.67 -26.58 3.80
C SER A 279 6.85 -27.78 3.32
N GLU A 280 7.49 -28.72 2.63
CA GLU A 280 6.89 -30.03 2.31
C GLU A 280 6.83 -30.93 3.55
N ASP A 281 7.57 -30.58 4.61
CA ASP A 281 7.59 -31.26 5.91
C ASP A 281 6.86 -30.44 7.00
N ASP A 282 6.39 -31.11 8.06
CA ASP A 282 5.66 -30.59 9.23
C ASP A 282 6.32 -29.39 9.97
N ASN A 283 7.51 -28.97 9.55
CA ASN A 283 8.18 -27.76 10.05
C ASN A 283 7.80 -26.55 9.17
N TYR A 284 6.56 -26.09 9.34
CA TYR A 284 6.13 -24.81 8.76
C TYR A 284 6.98 -23.68 9.31
N ASN A 285 7.56 -22.88 8.41
CA ASN A 285 8.42 -21.79 8.82
C ASN A 285 7.63 -20.51 9.08
N ASP A 286 8.07 -19.74 10.07
CA ASP A 286 7.41 -18.49 10.43
C ASP A 286 7.63 -17.34 9.42
N GLY A 287 8.28 -17.62 8.29
CA GLY A 287 8.73 -16.62 7.32
C GLY A 287 10.01 -15.91 7.76
N ASP A 288 10.67 -16.42 8.80
CA ASP A 288 11.84 -15.82 9.44
C ASP A 288 13.17 -16.36 8.90
N PHE A 289 13.16 -17.21 7.87
CA PHE A 289 14.40 -17.70 7.27
C PHE A 289 15.28 -16.53 6.87
N THR A 290 16.54 -16.60 7.29
CA THR A 290 17.64 -15.74 6.81
C THR A 290 18.62 -16.52 5.95
N ASP A 291 18.51 -17.85 5.91
CA ASP A 291 19.42 -18.70 5.17
C ASP A 291 19.02 -18.83 3.70
N ILE A 292 19.93 -18.40 2.83
CA ILE A 292 19.81 -18.49 1.37
C ILE A 292 19.93 -19.94 0.91
N ALA A 293 20.79 -20.73 1.56
CA ALA A 293 21.03 -22.12 1.16
C ALA A 293 19.81 -23.00 1.46
N GLY A 294 19.19 -22.82 2.64
CA GLY A 294 17.99 -23.54 3.05
C GLY A 294 16.75 -23.19 2.22
N THR A 295 16.64 -21.96 1.71
CA THR A 295 15.48 -21.53 0.91
C THR A 295 15.67 -21.74 -0.60
N GLY A 296 16.91 -21.76 -1.10
CA GLY A 296 17.18 -21.89 -2.54
C GLY A 296 16.86 -20.63 -3.36
N TYR A 297 16.51 -19.52 -2.71
CA TYR A 297 16.17 -18.23 -3.33
C TYR A 297 17.23 -17.18 -2.99
N ALA A 298 17.93 -16.69 -4.01
CA ALA A 298 18.97 -15.68 -3.84
C ALA A 298 18.37 -14.28 -3.66
N PRO A 299 18.99 -13.40 -2.86
CA PRO A 299 18.63 -11.98 -2.80
C PRO A 299 19.09 -11.21 -4.05
N SER A 300 18.44 -10.09 -4.35
CA SER A 300 18.91 -9.09 -5.29
C SER A 300 20.17 -8.39 -4.76
N ASN A 301 20.86 -7.66 -5.62
CA ASN A 301 21.94 -6.77 -5.19
C ASN A 301 21.49 -5.70 -4.17
N ILE A 302 20.25 -5.20 -4.24
CA ILE A 302 19.73 -4.27 -3.23
C ILE A 302 19.50 -4.97 -1.89
N GLN A 303 18.95 -6.18 -1.87
CA GLN A 303 18.79 -6.92 -0.60
C GLN A 303 20.12 -7.37 0.00
N VAL A 304 21.18 -7.50 -0.81
CA VAL A 304 22.55 -7.73 -0.32
C VAL A 304 23.13 -6.48 0.33
N ASP A 305 23.00 -5.32 -0.32
CA ASP A 305 23.58 -4.06 0.16
C ASP A 305 22.76 -3.43 1.29
N TYR A 306 21.43 -3.59 1.24
CA TYR A 306 20.46 -2.96 2.14
C TYR A 306 19.33 -3.95 2.54
N PRO A 307 19.63 -4.98 3.35
CA PRO A 307 18.63 -5.94 3.79
C PRO A 307 17.45 -5.27 4.51
N ASN A 308 16.22 -5.53 4.06
CA ASN A 308 15.02 -4.90 4.61
C ASN A 308 14.85 -5.09 6.13
N ARG A 309 15.18 -6.27 6.66
CA ARG A 309 15.07 -6.58 8.10
C ARG A 309 15.98 -5.71 8.97
N GLU A 310 17.15 -5.33 8.44
CA GLU A 310 18.14 -4.49 9.13
C GLU A 310 17.79 -3.01 9.01
N HIS A 311 17.16 -2.60 7.90
CA HIS A 311 16.83 -1.20 7.61
C HIS A 311 15.36 -0.83 7.83
N GLN A 312 14.55 -1.67 8.47
CA GLN A 312 13.10 -1.39 8.64
C GLN A 312 12.82 -0.13 9.49
N ASP A 313 13.75 0.28 10.36
CA ASP A 313 13.59 1.52 11.15
C ASP A 313 13.41 2.75 10.27
N ALA A 314 14.07 2.82 9.12
CA ALA A 314 13.95 3.96 8.21
C ALA A 314 12.50 4.15 7.72
N LEU A 315 11.77 3.06 7.49
CA LEU A 315 10.35 3.08 7.15
C LEU A 315 9.52 3.56 8.34
N TRP A 316 9.75 2.99 9.53
CA TRP A 316 8.98 3.30 10.72
C TRP A 316 9.20 4.73 11.24
N GLU A 317 10.42 5.25 11.17
CA GLU A 317 10.75 6.64 11.49
C GLU A 317 10.02 7.61 10.55
N PHE A 318 9.98 7.29 9.25
CA PHE A 318 9.24 8.12 8.30
C PHE A 318 7.74 8.13 8.60
N VAL A 319 7.10 6.96 8.76
CA VAL A 319 5.68 6.87 9.11
C VAL A 319 5.40 7.58 10.44
N GLY A 320 6.24 7.35 11.46
CA GLY A 320 6.15 7.98 12.78
C GLY A 320 6.23 9.50 12.75
N SER A 321 6.96 10.07 11.77
CA SER A 321 7.09 11.51 11.58
C SER A 321 5.87 12.17 10.90
N CYS A 322 4.93 11.39 10.36
CA CYS A 322 3.74 11.87 9.68
C CYS A 322 2.52 11.86 10.64
N GLN A 323 2.42 12.85 11.52
CA GLN A 323 1.46 12.85 12.65
C GLN A 323 0.02 13.21 12.28
N ARG A 324 -0.25 13.48 11.00
CA ARG A 324 -1.52 13.99 10.48
C ARG A 324 -2.21 13.05 9.50
N LEU A 325 -1.69 11.83 9.42
CA LEU A 325 -2.22 10.76 8.58
C LEU A 325 -3.65 10.40 8.99
N GLU A 326 -4.47 10.23 7.95
CA GLU A 326 -5.83 9.72 8.00
C GLU A 326 -5.93 8.35 7.32
N SER A 327 -5.04 8.06 6.37
CA SER A 327 -5.01 6.78 5.66
C SER A 327 -3.58 6.26 5.57
N LEU A 328 -3.35 5.02 5.97
CA LEU A 328 -2.05 4.36 5.93
C LEU A 328 -2.14 2.99 5.25
N ALA A 329 -1.32 2.77 4.23
CA ALA A 329 -1.09 1.47 3.61
C ALA A 329 0.39 1.08 3.67
N ILE A 330 0.68 -0.12 4.17
CA ILE A 330 2.03 -0.68 4.22
C ILE A 330 1.99 -2.09 3.65
N VAL A 331 2.71 -2.29 2.56
CA VAL A 331 2.86 -3.59 1.87
C VAL A 331 4.33 -3.95 1.86
N VAL A 332 4.69 -5.00 2.58
CA VAL A 332 6.08 -5.35 2.86
C VAL A 332 6.28 -6.86 2.86
N SER A 333 7.46 -7.35 3.25
CA SER A 333 7.71 -8.79 3.40
C SER A 333 8.14 -9.08 4.83
N HIS A 334 7.16 -9.17 5.74
CA HIS A 334 7.30 -9.64 7.12
C HIS A 334 8.04 -8.69 8.08
N TYR A 335 7.58 -7.44 8.20
CA TYR A 335 8.21 -6.44 9.10
C TYR A 335 7.48 -6.26 10.42
N GLN A 336 8.22 -5.83 11.43
CA GLN A 336 7.77 -5.74 12.81
C GLN A 336 7.06 -4.42 13.08
N LEU A 337 5.73 -4.42 13.06
CA LEU A 337 4.90 -3.22 13.26
C LEU A 337 5.16 -2.55 14.62
N ASP A 338 5.56 -3.31 15.64
CA ASP A 338 5.74 -2.83 17.01
C ASP A 338 6.89 -1.83 17.18
N ARG A 339 7.76 -1.74 16.17
CA ARG A 339 8.80 -0.73 16.05
C ARG A 339 8.21 0.64 15.70
N LEU A 340 7.01 0.69 15.12
CA LEU A 340 6.33 1.93 14.78
C LEU A 340 5.98 2.73 16.05
N ARG A 341 6.57 3.91 16.15
CA ARG A 341 6.23 4.92 17.16
C ARG A 341 5.43 6.02 16.49
N TRP A 342 4.13 5.81 16.37
CA TRP A 342 3.22 6.78 15.78
C TRP A 342 2.12 7.18 16.77
N SER A 343 1.85 8.48 16.80
CA SER A 343 0.69 9.05 17.44
C SER A 343 0.25 10.29 16.66
N PRO A 344 -1.06 10.53 16.52
CA PRO A 344 -1.56 11.73 15.87
C PRO A 344 -1.24 12.97 16.69
N GLU A 345 -1.02 14.08 15.99
CA GLU A 345 -0.85 15.40 16.63
C GLU A 345 -2.12 15.77 17.42
N PRO A 346 -2.02 16.51 18.55
CA PRO A 346 -3.17 17.02 19.26
C PRO A 346 -4.20 17.69 18.33
N GLY A 347 -5.47 17.30 18.46
CA GLY A 347 -6.56 17.77 17.60
C GLY A 347 -6.87 16.87 16.40
N TYR A 348 -6.02 15.90 16.09
CA TYR A 348 -6.30 14.88 15.07
C TYR A 348 -6.83 13.60 15.70
N ARG A 349 -7.77 12.96 15.00
CA ARG A 349 -8.53 11.80 15.50
C ARG A 349 -7.97 10.45 15.05
N GLY A 350 -6.75 10.38 14.55
CA GLY A 350 -6.11 9.12 14.17
C GLY A 350 -6.41 8.63 12.74
N LEU A 351 -6.12 7.34 12.51
CA LEU A 351 -6.30 6.69 11.22
C LEU A 351 -7.75 6.29 10.99
N ILE A 352 -8.27 6.65 9.83
CA ILE A 352 -9.59 6.29 9.34
C ILE A 352 -9.48 5.05 8.45
N ASP A 353 -8.45 5.01 7.61
CA ASP A 353 -8.20 3.89 6.70
C ASP A 353 -6.85 3.23 7.02
N LEU A 354 -6.84 1.91 7.21
CA LEU A 354 -5.62 1.14 7.51
C LEU A 354 -5.54 -0.10 6.62
N SER A 355 -4.45 -0.23 5.87
CA SER A 355 -4.13 -1.44 5.12
C SER A 355 -2.74 -1.94 5.50
N LEU A 356 -2.66 -3.15 6.05
CA LEU A 356 -1.42 -3.81 6.41
C LEU A 356 -1.32 -5.12 5.66
N GLN A 357 -0.20 -5.33 4.97
CA GLN A 357 0.07 -6.56 4.26
C GLN A 357 1.44 -7.13 4.64
N ARG A 358 1.48 -8.44 4.95
CA ARG A 358 2.70 -9.19 5.26
C ARG A 358 3.48 -8.58 6.42
N ILE A 359 2.80 -8.44 7.55
CA ILE A 359 3.30 -7.75 8.76
C ILE A 359 3.37 -8.72 9.93
N TRP A 360 4.40 -8.59 10.75
CA TRP A 360 4.49 -9.23 12.06
C TRP A 360 4.17 -8.24 13.17
N THR A 361 3.38 -8.65 14.16
CA THR A 361 2.90 -7.70 15.17
C THR A 361 2.45 -8.33 16.47
N ASN A 362 2.37 -7.51 17.53
CA ASN A 362 1.49 -7.76 18.65
C ASN A 362 0.10 -7.16 18.38
N VAL A 363 -0.95 -7.82 18.85
CA VAL A 363 -2.33 -7.33 18.78
C VAL A 363 -2.46 -5.92 19.36
N GLN A 364 -1.72 -5.61 20.43
CA GLN A 364 -1.75 -4.29 21.05
C GLN A 364 -1.25 -3.18 20.12
N SER A 365 -0.35 -3.47 19.17
CA SER A 365 0.15 -2.48 18.22
C SER A 365 -0.90 -2.13 17.16
N ILE A 366 -1.66 -3.12 16.69
CA ILE A 366 -2.83 -2.89 15.83
C ILE A 366 -3.86 -2.04 16.60
N LEU A 367 -4.22 -2.44 17.82
CA LEU A 367 -5.21 -1.70 18.63
C LEU A 367 -4.78 -0.26 18.89
N LYS A 368 -3.49 -0.02 19.15
CA LYS A 368 -2.94 1.35 19.32
C LYS A 368 -3.11 2.19 18.06
N LEU A 369 -2.97 1.63 16.86
CA LEU A 369 -3.21 2.37 15.62
C LEU A 369 -4.69 2.69 15.40
N LEU A 370 -5.58 1.74 15.74
CA LEU A 370 -7.01 1.87 15.53
C LEU A 370 -7.70 2.78 16.56
N ALA A 371 -7.25 2.75 17.81
CA ALA A 371 -7.96 3.39 18.91
C ALA A 371 -7.83 4.91 18.96
N VAL A 372 -6.90 5.53 18.22
CA VAL A 372 -6.46 6.87 18.62
C VAL A 372 -7.51 7.97 18.38
N ALA A 373 -8.17 8.41 19.44
CA ALA A 373 -8.58 9.79 19.65
C ALA A 373 -7.87 10.33 20.92
N PRO A 374 -7.44 11.60 20.96
CA PRO A 374 -6.47 12.09 21.96
C PRO A 374 -6.95 11.90 23.41
N VAL A 375 -6.03 11.43 24.25
CA VAL A 375 -6.17 10.97 25.66
C VAL A 375 -6.71 12.03 26.64
N LYS A 376 -7.12 13.24 26.21
CA LYS A 376 -7.53 14.28 27.17
C LYS A 376 -8.80 15.07 26.90
N GLU A 377 -9.45 14.99 25.73
CA GLU A 377 -10.52 15.97 25.46
C GLU A 377 -11.84 15.45 24.90
N THR A 378 -11.98 14.20 24.47
CA THR A 378 -13.28 13.78 23.94
C THR A 378 -13.57 12.30 24.18
N LYS A 379 -14.77 11.99 24.72
CA LYS A 379 -15.39 10.65 24.73
C LYS A 379 -15.77 10.17 23.31
N LEU A 380 -15.05 10.63 22.28
CA LEU A 380 -15.41 10.36 20.89
C LEU A 380 -14.91 8.97 20.52
N PRO A 381 -15.71 8.19 19.77
CA PRO A 381 -15.28 6.88 19.31
C PRO A 381 -14.09 6.99 18.35
N PRO A 382 -13.29 5.92 18.22
CA PRO A 382 -12.34 5.72 17.13
C PRO A 382 -12.91 6.11 15.75
N VAL A 383 -12.08 6.69 14.88
CA VAL A 383 -12.48 7.10 13.52
C VAL A 383 -12.26 6.03 12.46
N ALA A 384 -11.72 4.88 12.83
CA ALA A 384 -11.45 3.79 11.91
C ALA A 384 -12.74 3.37 11.18
N ARG A 385 -12.70 3.41 9.84
CA ARG A 385 -13.81 3.11 8.93
C ARG A 385 -13.49 1.98 7.98
N ARG A 386 -12.26 1.91 7.46
CA ARG A 386 -11.88 0.92 6.44
C ARG A 386 -10.58 0.26 6.82
N ILE A 387 -10.60 -1.05 6.99
CA ILE A 387 -9.47 -1.80 7.52
C ILE A 387 -9.25 -3.05 6.67
N SER A 388 -8.02 -3.24 6.21
CA SER A 388 -7.59 -4.44 5.48
C SER A 388 -6.34 -5.00 6.13
N LEU A 389 -6.40 -6.25 6.57
CA LEU A 389 -5.28 -6.99 7.15
C LEU A 389 -5.07 -8.24 6.29
N ASP A 390 -3.92 -8.31 5.62
CA ASP A 390 -3.58 -9.39 4.69
C ASP A 390 -2.22 -10.00 5.05
N ASP A 391 -2.16 -11.31 5.27
CA ASP A 391 -0.96 -12.02 5.71
C ASP A 391 -0.31 -11.34 6.95
N VAL A 392 -1.15 -10.99 7.92
CA VAL A 392 -0.69 -10.39 9.19
C VAL A 392 -0.56 -11.49 10.22
N LYS A 393 0.58 -11.51 10.89
CA LYS A 393 0.98 -12.58 11.78
C LYS A 393 1.27 -12.08 13.19
N VAL A 394 0.67 -12.74 14.19
CA VAL A 394 0.83 -12.38 15.60
C VAL A 394 1.88 -13.27 16.28
N TYR A 395 2.81 -12.67 17.03
CA TYR A 395 3.85 -13.42 17.75
C TYR A 395 3.29 -14.39 18.79
N GLY A 396 4.12 -15.35 19.24
CA GLY A 396 3.75 -16.35 20.25
C GLY A 396 3.23 -15.78 21.57
N ASP A 397 3.67 -14.59 21.98
CA ASP A 397 3.20 -13.84 23.15
C ASP A 397 2.44 -12.56 22.77
N GLY A 398 2.08 -12.40 21.49
CA GLY A 398 1.56 -11.17 20.94
C GLY A 398 0.07 -10.90 21.17
N GLY A 399 -0.62 -11.80 21.86
CA GLY A 399 -2.06 -11.76 22.11
C GLY A 399 -2.88 -12.44 21.01
N ASN A 400 -4.19 -12.21 21.03
CA ASN A 400 -5.15 -12.95 20.20
C ASN A 400 -5.96 -12.03 19.28
N TRP A 401 -6.31 -12.53 18.09
CA TRP A 401 -7.11 -11.82 17.08
C TRP A 401 -8.51 -11.46 17.58
N ASP A 402 -9.11 -12.28 18.44
CA ASP A 402 -10.39 -11.99 19.11
C ASP A 402 -10.50 -10.55 19.65
N LYS A 403 -9.44 -10.01 20.26
CA LYS A 403 -9.41 -8.64 20.80
C LYS A 403 -9.54 -7.58 19.71
N VAL A 404 -8.94 -7.80 18.54
CA VAL A 404 -9.08 -6.88 17.39
C VAL A 404 -10.52 -6.92 16.89
N PHE A 405 -11.09 -8.12 16.70
CA PHE A 405 -12.45 -8.27 16.19
C PHE A 405 -13.49 -7.67 17.15
N VAL A 406 -13.35 -7.92 18.46
CA VAL A 406 -14.19 -7.29 19.49
C VAL A 406 -14.06 -5.77 19.44
N PHE A 407 -12.83 -5.24 19.38
CA PHE A 407 -12.60 -3.80 19.30
C PHE A 407 -13.30 -3.17 18.09
N LEU A 408 -13.14 -3.74 16.90
CA LEU A 408 -13.79 -3.27 15.67
C LEU A 408 -15.32 -3.35 15.76
N ARG A 409 -15.84 -4.42 16.35
CA ARG A 409 -17.27 -4.63 16.51
C ARG A 409 -17.88 -3.64 17.51
N THR A 410 -17.22 -3.37 18.64
CA THR A 410 -17.84 -2.61 19.74
C THR A 410 -17.41 -1.14 19.79
N GLN A 411 -16.16 -0.83 19.40
CA GLN A 411 -15.59 0.51 19.54
C GLN A 411 -15.58 1.31 18.24
N CYS A 412 -15.73 0.67 17.07
CA CYS A 412 -15.79 1.36 15.77
C CYS A 412 -17.25 1.36 15.25
N PRO A 413 -18.09 2.35 15.64
CA PRO A 413 -19.48 2.42 15.19
C PRO A 413 -19.60 2.77 13.70
N ASP A 414 -18.62 3.51 13.17
CA ASP A 414 -18.62 3.97 11.78
C ASP A 414 -17.94 2.99 10.81
N LEU A 415 -17.46 1.83 11.29
CA LEU A 415 -16.75 0.82 10.48
C LEU A 415 -17.57 0.37 9.26
N GLU A 416 -17.05 0.66 8.07
CA GLU A 416 -17.69 0.41 6.76
C GLU A 416 -17.16 -0.84 6.10
N LEU A 417 -15.86 -1.09 6.27
CA LEU A 417 -15.15 -2.16 5.62
C LEU A 417 -14.15 -2.75 6.62
N PHE A 418 -14.24 -4.06 6.81
CA PHE A 418 -13.20 -4.84 7.43
C PHE A 418 -12.89 -6.02 6.53
N ARG A 419 -11.60 -6.29 6.38
CA ARG A 419 -11.10 -7.44 5.65
C ARG A 419 -9.99 -8.13 6.43
N ALA A 420 -10.18 -9.42 6.62
CA ALA A 420 -9.16 -10.37 7.02
C ALA A 420 -8.76 -11.22 5.81
N SER A 421 -7.50 -11.57 5.68
CA SER A 421 -6.98 -12.50 4.68
C SER A 421 -5.68 -13.06 5.21
N GLN A 422 -5.55 -14.38 5.26
CA GLN A 422 -4.33 -15.06 5.73
C GLN A 422 -3.88 -14.58 7.12
N LEU A 423 -4.80 -14.19 8.00
CA LEU A 423 -4.42 -13.84 9.38
C LEU A 423 -3.90 -15.09 10.07
N THR A 424 -2.78 -15.00 10.77
CA THR A 424 -2.16 -16.18 11.38
C THR A 424 -1.40 -15.84 12.66
N TYR A 425 -0.84 -16.86 13.28
CA TYR A 425 0.02 -16.75 14.45
C TYR A 425 1.39 -17.37 14.15
N PHE A 426 2.42 -16.97 14.89
CA PHE A 426 3.69 -17.71 14.90
C PHE A 426 3.49 -19.13 15.40
N THR A 427 4.31 -20.07 14.93
CA THR A 427 4.29 -21.48 15.37
C THR A 427 4.40 -21.65 16.89
N SER A 428 5.01 -20.68 17.57
CA SER A 428 5.13 -20.62 19.03
C SER A 428 3.83 -20.23 19.77
N HIS A 429 2.81 -19.76 19.07
CA HIS A 429 1.53 -19.36 19.66
C HIS A 429 0.61 -20.57 19.86
N VAL A 430 -0.11 -20.61 20.99
CA VAL A 430 -1.01 -21.72 21.34
C VAL A 430 -2.17 -21.91 20.34
N ARG A 431 -2.64 -20.82 19.71
CA ARG A 431 -3.71 -20.85 18.71
C ARG A 431 -3.22 -21.05 17.27
N HIS A 432 -1.94 -21.34 17.06
CA HIS A 432 -1.40 -21.53 15.72
C HIS A 432 -2.06 -22.71 14.99
N GLU A 433 -2.46 -22.48 13.74
CA GLU A 433 -2.89 -23.51 12.79
C GLU A 433 -2.01 -23.43 11.55
N HIS A 434 -1.64 -24.60 11.02
CA HIS A 434 -0.74 -24.68 9.87
C HIS A 434 -1.44 -24.33 8.56
N ASN A 435 -0.87 -23.38 7.82
CA ASN A 435 -1.17 -23.21 6.40
C ASN A 435 -0.08 -23.86 5.55
N ASN A 436 -0.25 -25.13 5.16
CA ASN A 436 0.78 -25.88 4.45
C ASN A 436 1.16 -25.33 3.05
N ARG A 437 0.33 -24.45 2.46
CA ARG A 437 0.58 -23.85 1.14
C ARG A 437 -0.05 -22.46 1.04
N PRO A 438 0.56 -21.40 1.60
CA PRO A 438 -0.07 -20.08 1.68
C PRO A 438 -0.49 -19.46 0.33
N TRP A 439 0.20 -19.86 -0.75
CA TRP A 439 -0.10 -19.43 -2.11
C TRP A 439 -1.25 -20.22 -2.79
N GLU A 440 -1.66 -21.36 -2.24
CA GLU A 440 -2.74 -22.23 -2.76
C GLU A 440 -3.95 -22.28 -1.82
N ASN A 441 -3.68 -22.38 -0.53
CA ASN A 441 -4.67 -22.47 0.53
C ASN A 441 -5.01 -21.07 1.00
N TRP A 442 -6.28 -20.72 0.87
CA TRP A 442 -6.78 -19.42 1.25
C TRP A 442 -7.78 -19.56 2.40
N ASN A 443 -7.60 -18.73 3.43
CA ASN A 443 -8.52 -18.60 4.56
C ASN A 443 -8.42 -17.17 5.10
N ASP A 444 -9.49 -16.66 5.71
CA ASP A 444 -9.48 -15.35 6.35
C ASP A 444 -8.57 -15.35 7.59
N ILE A 445 -8.59 -16.46 8.35
CA ILE A 445 -7.77 -16.66 9.54
C ILE A 445 -7.40 -18.15 9.73
N TRP A 446 -6.13 -18.40 10.03
CA TRP A 446 -5.57 -19.69 10.43
C TRP A 446 -5.40 -19.71 11.94
N THR A 447 -6.26 -20.47 12.61
CA THR A 447 -6.34 -20.50 14.07
C THR A 447 -6.89 -21.85 14.52
N ASN A 448 -6.30 -22.44 15.57
CA ASN A 448 -6.73 -23.75 16.05
C ASN A 448 -8.09 -23.63 16.76
N ASP A 449 -9.12 -24.29 16.24
CA ASP A 449 -10.49 -24.24 16.78
C ASP A 449 -10.64 -25.12 18.04
N ASP A 450 -10.05 -24.67 19.15
CA ASP A 450 -10.35 -25.19 20.49
C ASP A 450 -11.54 -24.43 21.11
N GLU A 451 -12.26 -25.03 22.07
CA GLU A 451 -13.45 -24.43 22.72
C GLU A 451 -13.20 -23.03 23.35
N ASP A 452 -11.95 -22.74 23.75
CA ASP A 452 -11.56 -21.45 24.32
C ASP A 452 -11.12 -20.40 23.26
N ASN A 453 -11.08 -20.80 21.98
CA ASN A 453 -10.72 -19.94 20.87
C ASN A 453 -11.94 -19.37 20.17
N HIS A 454 -12.06 -18.06 20.21
CA HIS A 454 -13.22 -17.34 19.69
C HIS A 454 -12.88 -16.54 18.41
N ASP A 455 -11.69 -16.72 17.84
CA ASP A 455 -11.21 -15.93 16.71
C ASP A 455 -12.17 -16.03 15.50
N ARG A 456 -12.46 -17.24 15.00
CA ARG A 456 -13.39 -17.45 13.87
C ARG A 456 -14.80 -16.98 14.18
N HIS A 457 -15.30 -17.28 15.39
CA HIS A 457 -16.63 -16.87 15.83
C HIS A 457 -16.77 -15.34 15.87
N LEU A 458 -15.80 -14.63 16.44
CA LEU A 458 -15.84 -13.17 16.56
C LEU A 458 -15.60 -12.46 15.23
N LEU A 459 -14.79 -13.05 14.34
CA LEU A 459 -14.67 -12.62 12.95
C LEU A 459 -16.03 -12.70 12.25
N HIS A 460 -16.69 -13.86 12.32
CA HIS A 460 -18.02 -14.05 11.75
C HIS A 460 -19.06 -13.08 12.32
N MET A 461 -19.02 -12.79 13.62
CA MET A 461 -19.90 -11.78 14.23
C MET A 461 -19.63 -10.36 13.71
N LEU A 462 -18.36 -10.02 13.45
CA LEU A 462 -17.98 -8.74 12.85
C LEU A 462 -18.49 -8.65 11.41
N ASP A 463 -18.34 -9.71 10.62
CA ASP A 463 -18.85 -9.77 9.24
C ASP A 463 -20.37 -9.66 9.21
N ARG A 464 -21.07 -10.36 10.10
CA ARG A 464 -22.53 -10.25 10.25
C ARG A 464 -22.96 -8.83 10.63
N LYS A 465 -22.23 -8.14 11.51
CA LYS A 465 -22.51 -6.72 11.85
C LYS A 465 -22.40 -5.84 10.61
N LEU A 466 -21.35 -6.03 9.81
CA LEU A 466 -21.10 -5.23 8.61
C LEU A 466 -22.12 -5.54 7.50
N GLY A 467 -22.50 -6.81 7.35
CA GLY A 467 -23.54 -7.26 6.42
C GLY A 467 -24.94 -6.72 6.76
N ASN A 468 -25.27 -6.55 8.05
CA ASN A 468 -26.60 -6.11 8.50
C ASN A 468 -26.81 -4.59 8.48
N ARG A 469 -25.78 -3.79 8.20
CA ARG A 469 -25.83 -2.32 8.33
C ARG A 469 -26.85 -1.64 7.39
N ASP A 470 -27.22 -2.30 6.29
CA ASP A 470 -28.16 -1.79 5.27
C ASP A 470 -29.50 -2.56 5.17
N GLY A 471 -29.77 -3.51 6.06
CA GLY A 471 -31.10 -4.16 6.19
C GLY A 471 -31.59 -4.99 4.99
N SER A 472 -30.68 -5.39 4.09
CA SER A 472 -30.99 -6.14 2.87
C SER A 472 -30.16 -7.43 2.83
N GLU A 473 -30.81 -8.59 2.77
CA GLU A 473 -30.17 -9.90 2.50
C GLU A 473 -29.29 -9.88 1.24
N ALA A 474 -29.59 -9.00 0.27
CA ALA A 474 -28.78 -8.82 -0.94
C ALA A 474 -27.43 -8.15 -0.65
N TYR A 475 -27.23 -7.51 0.50
CA TYR A 475 -25.91 -7.00 0.89
C TYR A 475 -25.02 -8.14 1.42
N TYR A 476 -25.61 -9.18 2.03
CA TYR A 476 -24.88 -10.35 2.54
C TYR A 476 -24.21 -11.16 1.41
N SER A 477 -24.84 -11.23 0.24
CA SER A 477 -24.29 -11.91 -0.96
C SER A 477 -23.24 -11.08 -1.72
N ASN A 478 -23.09 -9.79 -1.40
CA ASN A 478 -22.31 -8.83 -2.19
C ASN A 478 -21.33 -7.98 -1.35
N TYR A 479 -21.24 -8.26 -0.06
CA TYR A 479 -20.21 -7.71 0.79
C TYR A 479 -18.85 -8.24 0.30
N PRO A 480 -17.81 -7.41 0.14
CA PRO A 480 -16.52 -7.80 -0.43
C PRO A 480 -15.66 -8.60 0.56
N VAL A 481 -16.25 -9.62 1.16
CA VAL A 481 -15.58 -10.65 1.96
C VAL A 481 -15.93 -11.98 1.31
N SER A 482 -14.92 -12.73 0.91
CA SER A 482 -15.10 -14.09 0.42
C SER A 482 -15.60 -14.96 1.57
N THR A 483 -16.91 -15.16 1.69
CA THR A 483 -17.50 -16.17 2.59
C THR A 483 -17.29 -17.60 2.09
N LEU A 484 -16.19 -17.87 1.36
CA LEU A 484 -15.80 -19.19 0.86
C LEU A 484 -15.35 -20.06 2.04
N GLY A 485 -16.33 -20.47 2.86
CA GLY A 485 -16.15 -21.31 4.03
C GLY A 485 -17.40 -21.45 4.91
N SER A 486 -18.42 -20.59 4.77
CA SER A 486 -19.60 -20.58 5.66
C SER A 486 -20.73 -21.51 5.19
N ASP A 487 -20.43 -22.80 5.07
CA ASP A 487 -21.43 -23.87 5.02
C ASP A 487 -21.16 -24.86 6.17
N SER A 488 -21.08 -24.39 7.42
CA SER A 488 -21.17 -25.28 8.58
C SER A 488 -21.56 -24.59 9.88
N GLU A 489 -22.80 -24.85 10.30
CA GLU A 489 -23.10 -25.43 11.61
C GLU A 489 -22.67 -24.67 12.88
N TRP A 490 -22.91 -23.36 12.98
CA TRP A 490 -22.91 -22.68 14.29
C TRP A 490 -24.28 -22.09 14.56
N GLY A 491 -25.01 -22.77 15.45
CA GLY A 491 -26.37 -22.44 15.86
C GLY A 491 -26.47 -21.06 16.51
N ASP A 492 -27.70 -20.52 16.46
CA ASP A 492 -28.12 -19.28 17.09
C ASP A 492 -27.97 -19.35 18.63
N ASP A 493 -26.75 -19.20 19.15
CA ASP A 493 -26.52 -19.10 20.59
C ASP A 493 -26.38 -17.64 21.03
N GLU A 494 -27.11 -17.31 22.10
CA GLU A 494 -27.44 -15.99 22.59
C GLU A 494 -26.22 -15.08 22.88
N ASP A 495 -26.33 -13.83 22.45
CA ASP A 495 -25.33 -12.76 22.59
C ASP A 495 -24.95 -12.47 24.06
N THR A 496 -23.80 -12.99 24.52
CA THR A 496 -23.17 -12.51 25.77
C THR A 496 -22.18 -11.39 25.47
N GLU A 497 -22.59 -10.14 25.74
CA GLU A 497 -21.75 -8.95 25.64
C GLU A 497 -20.55 -9.00 26.61
N MET A 498 -19.39 -9.41 26.11
CA MET A 498 -18.12 -9.28 26.83
C MET A 498 -17.56 -7.87 26.62
N GLY A 499 -17.67 -7.02 27.64
CA GLY A 499 -17.11 -5.66 27.64
C GLY A 499 -15.58 -5.65 27.67
N TRP A 500 -14.96 -4.80 26.86
CA TRP A 500 -13.52 -4.58 26.85
C TRP A 500 -13.11 -3.59 27.95
N THR A 501 -12.15 -3.96 28.79
CA THR A 501 -11.45 -3.05 29.72
C THR A 501 -9.95 -3.05 29.39
N PRO A 502 -9.32 -1.88 29.20
CA PRO A 502 -7.88 -1.81 29.03
C PRO A 502 -7.16 -2.19 30.33
N ASP A 503 -6.14 -3.05 30.23
CA ASP A 503 -5.23 -3.37 31.33
C ASP A 503 -4.32 -2.16 31.59
N ASP A 504 -4.64 -1.39 32.64
CA ASP A 504 -3.77 -0.32 33.13
C ASP A 504 -2.59 -0.92 33.90
N GLY A 505 -1.58 -1.36 33.14
CA GLY A 505 -0.28 -1.77 33.66
C GLY A 505 0.53 -0.58 34.19
N ILE A 506 0.16 -0.06 35.37
CA ILE A 506 1.05 0.76 36.20
C ILE A 506 1.60 -0.15 37.30
N HIS A 507 2.79 -0.70 37.07
CA HIS A 507 3.63 -1.18 38.17
C HIS A 507 4.48 0.00 38.67
N THR A 508 4.19 0.41 39.90
CA THR A 508 4.98 1.33 40.73
C THR A 508 6.41 0.90 40.93
#